data_AF-A0A2Z6GCK9-F1
#
_entry.id   AF-A0A2Z6GCK9-F1
#
_cell.length_a   1.000
_cell.length_b   1.000
_cell.length_c   1.000
_cell.angle_alpha   90.00
_cell.angle_beta   90.00
_cell.angle_gamma   90.00
#
_symmetry.space_group_name_H-M   'P 1'
#
loop_
_entity.id
_entity.type
_entity.pdbx_description
1 polymer ?
#
loop_
_entity_poly.entity_id
_entity_poly.type
_entity_poly.pdbx_seq_one_letter_code
_entity_poly.pdbx_strand_id
1 'polypeptide(L)'
;MLIPEPGAFYVMDRGFLDFEWLYAVHQAGSFFVIRAQSNMKFERRYSRPAGRAAGIICDQIGRLTGTLSSQHYPHTLRRIRIKVYILWYIFLALYFAYNAAKKFHYDSFRVSHAPA
;
A
#
# COMPACT_ATOMS: atom_id res chain seq x y z
N MET A 1 -4.68 -4.45 20.62
CA MET A 1 -4.67 -4.86 19.20
C MET A 1 -5.86 -4.21 18.52
N LEU A 2 -5.63 -3.44 17.46
CA LEU A 2 -6.70 -2.68 16.79
C LEU A 2 -7.54 -3.62 15.91
N ILE A 3 -8.85 -3.66 16.15
CA ILE A 3 -9.80 -4.46 15.36
C ILE A 3 -10.07 -3.71 14.04
N PRO A 4 -9.85 -4.33 12.86
CA PRO A 4 -10.11 -3.67 11.59
C PRO A 4 -11.61 -3.43 11.37
N GLU A 5 -11.98 -2.20 11.00
CA GLU A 5 -13.35 -1.84 10.67
C GLU A 5 -13.60 -2.01 9.15
N PRO A 6 -14.64 -2.76 8.73
CA PRO A 6 -14.95 -2.93 7.31
C PRO A 6 -15.11 -1.59 6.59
N GLY A 7 -14.48 -1.46 5.41
CA GLY A 7 -14.51 -0.24 4.62
C GLY A 7 -13.59 0.91 5.09
N ALA A 8 -12.94 0.79 6.25
CA ALA A 8 -11.97 1.78 6.73
C ALA A 8 -10.69 1.83 5.89
N PHE A 9 -9.99 2.96 5.93
CA PHE A 9 -8.70 3.17 5.27
C PHE A 9 -7.59 3.35 6.29
N TYR A 10 -6.63 2.42 6.30
CA TYR A 10 -5.45 2.46 7.15
C TYR A 10 -4.24 2.97 6.39
N VAL A 11 -3.65 4.08 6.84
CA VAL A 11 -2.43 4.64 6.25
C VAL A 11 -1.30 4.50 7.26
N MET A 12 -0.25 3.79 6.87
CA MET A 12 0.93 3.57 7.71
C MET A 12 2.21 4.02 6.98
N ASP A 13 3.14 4.66 7.70
CA ASP A 13 4.44 5.06 7.15
C ASP A 13 5.48 3.91 7.20
N ARG A 14 6.72 4.21 6.79
CA ARG A 14 7.88 3.31 6.84
C ARG A 14 8.07 2.74 8.24
N GLY A 15 8.18 1.41 8.30
CA GLY A 15 8.42 0.69 9.56
C GLY A 15 7.32 -0.32 9.86
N PHE A 16 6.13 -0.11 9.30
CA PHE A 16 5.04 -1.05 9.43
C PHE A 16 5.24 -2.27 8.51
N LEU A 17 5.79 -3.36 9.06
CA LEU A 17 6.05 -4.62 8.36
C LEU A 17 5.27 -5.81 8.94
N ASP A 18 4.13 -5.55 9.56
CA ASP A 18 3.24 -6.62 10.01
C ASP A 18 2.32 -7.06 8.86
N PHE A 19 2.84 -7.98 8.03
CA PHE A 19 2.10 -8.53 6.90
C PHE A 19 0.89 -9.38 7.32
N GLU A 20 0.92 -9.94 8.52
CA GLU A 20 -0.18 -10.74 9.06
C GLU A 20 -1.34 -9.82 9.46
N TRP A 21 -1.04 -8.70 10.14
CA TRP A 21 -2.03 -7.67 10.41
C TRP A 21 -2.60 -7.05 9.13
N LEU A 22 -1.76 -6.75 8.13
CA LEU A 22 -2.25 -6.25 6.84
C LEU A 22 -3.18 -7.26 6.15
N TYR A 23 -2.91 -8.56 6.33
CA TYR A 23 -3.78 -9.60 5.83
C TYR A 23 -5.11 -9.64 6.58
N ALA A 24 -5.11 -9.51 7.91
CA ALA A 24 -6.32 -9.40 8.70
C ALA A 24 -7.17 -8.17 8.30
N VAL A 25 -6.55 -7.01 8.08
CA VAL A 25 -7.20 -5.79 7.57
C VAL A 25 -7.86 -6.03 6.22
N HIS A 26 -7.16 -6.71 5.30
CA HIS A 26 -7.72 -7.11 4.01
C HIS A 26 -8.91 -8.06 4.17
N GLN A 27 -8.80 -9.10 5.01
CA GLN A 27 -9.89 -10.06 5.24
C GLN A 27 -11.11 -9.42 5.89
N ALA A 28 -10.93 -8.38 6.70
CA ALA A 28 -12.03 -7.62 7.30
C ALA A 28 -12.76 -6.69 6.30
N GLY A 29 -12.36 -6.67 5.02
CA GLY A 29 -12.95 -5.79 4.02
C GLY A 29 -12.51 -4.33 4.14
N SER A 30 -11.42 -4.08 4.87
CA SER A 30 -10.80 -2.77 5.00
C SER A 30 -9.71 -2.57 3.94
N PHE A 31 -9.24 -1.34 3.82
CA PHE A 31 -8.22 -0.93 2.88
C PHE A 31 -6.98 -0.45 3.62
N PHE A 32 -5.81 -0.61 3.02
CA PHE A 32 -4.58 -0.01 3.54
C PHE A 32 -3.68 0.56 2.45
N VAL A 33 -2.86 1.53 2.87
CA VAL A 33 -1.73 2.07 2.12
C VAL A 33 -0.53 2.08 3.05
N ILE A 34 0.53 1.39 2.65
CA ILE A 34 1.81 1.40 3.37
C ILE A 34 2.90 1.98 2.49
N ARG A 35 3.89 2.62 3.11
CA ARG A 35 5.14 2.93 2.42
C ARG A 35 6.04 1.69 2.41
N ALA A 36 6.42 1.24 1.22
CA ALA A 36 7.29 0.08 1.05
C ALA A 36 8.71 0.38 1.55
N GLN A 37 9.32 -0.58 2.25
CA GLN A 37 10.75 -0.53 2.58
C GLN A 37 11.61 -0.90 1.37
N SER A 38 12.86 -0.41 1.34
CA SER A 38 13.79 -0.59 0.21
C SER A 38 14.17 -2.05 -0.04
N ASN A 39 14.23 -2.87 1.02
CA ASN A 39 14.57 -4.29 0.97
C ASN A 39 13.38 -5.21 0.64
N MET A 40 12.18 -4.65 0.47
CA MET A 40 10.95 -5.42 0.30
C MET A 40 10.94 -6.18 -1.05
N LYS A 41 10.89 -7.51 -0.97
CA LYS A 41 10.90 -8.40 -2.13
C LYS A 41 9.50 -8.48 -2.74
N PHE A 42 9.36 -8.00 -3.97
CA PHE A 42 8.10 -7.93 -4.71
C PHE A 42 8.32 -8.36 -6.15
N GLU A 43 7.47 -9.26 -6.62
CA GLU A 43 7.42 -9.73 -8.01
C GLU A 43 6.20 -9.13 -8.70
N ARG A 44 6.45 -8.38 -9.77
CA ARG A 44 5.42 -7.79 -10.63
C ARG A 44 4.75 -8.88 -11.47
N ARG A 45 3.42 -8.90 -11.47
CA ARG A 45 2.58 -9.72 -12.38
C ARG A 45 2.06 -8.90 -13.56
N TYR A 46 1.46 -7.75 -13.28
CA TYR A 46 0.90 -6.85 -14.29
C TYR A 46 1.38 -5.41 -14.08
N SER A 47 1.37 -4.63 -15.15
CA SER A 47 1.57 -3.18 -15.10
C SER A 47 0.32 -2.48 -15.61
N ARG A 48 -0.10 -1.42 -14.93
CA ARG A 48 -1.11 -0.50 -15.43
C ARG A 48 -0.42 0.71 -16.09
N PRO A 49 -1.11 1.42 -17.00
CA PRO A 49 -0.61 2.69 -17.53
C PRO A 49 -0.26 3.65 -16.40
N ALA A 50 0.98 4.15 -16.37
CA ALA A 50 1.44 5.06 -15.34
C ALA A 50 1.04 6.50 -15.68
N GLY A 51 0.40 7.19 -14.74
CA GLY A 51 0.06 8.61 -14.85
C GLY A 51 1.28 9.52 -14.65
N ARG A 52 2.21 9.55 -15.63
CA ARG A 52 3.47 10.28 -15.51
C ARG A 52 3.30 11.78 -15.30
N ALA A 53 2.25 12.37 -15.86
CA ALA A 53 1.90 13.77 -15.63
C ALA A 53 1.62 14.08 -14.14
N ALA A 54 1.13 13.09 -13.40
CA ALA A 54 0.90 13.16 -11.96
C ALA A 54 2.10 12.66 -11.12
N GLY A 55 3.29 12.53 -11.72
CA GLY A 55 4.49 12.03 -11.03
C GLY A 55 4.50 10.52 -10.77
N ILE A 56 3.51 9.77 -11.26
CA ILE A 56 3.44 8.31 -11.12
C ILE A 56 4.34 7.66 -12.18
N ILE A 57 5.37 6.96 -11.72
CA ILE A 57 6.37 6.33 -12.59
C ILE A 57 6.07 4.86 -12.82
N CYS A 58 5.54 4.18 -11.80
CA CYS A 58 5.04 2.83 -11.96
C CYS A 58 3.74 2.64 -11.22
N ASP A 59 2.89 1.83 -11.81
CA ASP A 59 1.66 1.31 -11.24
C ASP A 59 1.60 -0.17 -11.61
N GLN A 60 1.82 -1.03 -10.61
CA GLN A 60 2.08 -2.45 -10.82
C GLN A 60 1.25 -3.26 -9.87
N ILE A 61 0.80 -4.42 -10.32
CA ILE A 61 0.13 -5.41 -9.48
C ILE A 61 1.03 -6.63 -9.43
N GLY A 62 1.24 -7.18 -8.24
CA GLY A 62 2.18 -8.26 -8.03
C GLY A 62 2.03 -8.86 -6.65
N ARG A 63 3.01 -9.64 -6.23
CA ARG A 63 3.00 -10.35 -4.95
C ARG A 63 4.31 -10.17 -4.20
N LEU A 64 4.26 -10.38 -2.90
CA LEU A 64 5.46 -10.48 -2.08
C LEU A 64 6.16 -11.80 -2.37
N THR A 65 7.49 -11.76 -2.37
CA THR A 65 8.34 -12.93 -2.61
C THR A 65 9.38 -13.14 -1.52
N GLY A 66 9.33 -12.35 -0.44
CA GLY A 66 10.13 -12.63 0.74
C GLY A 66 9.56 -13.84 1.47
N THR A 67 10.43 -14.64 2.10
CA THR A 67 10.04 -15.91 2.74
C THR A 67 8.87 -15.76 3.72
N LEU A 68 9.00 -14.89 4.73
CA LEU A 68 7.93 -14.64 5.71
C LEU A 68 6.80 -13.78 5.14
N SER A 69 7.13 -12.73 4.39
CA SER A 69 6.12 -11.78 3.92
C SER A 69 5.14 -12.39 2.91
N SER A 70 5.59 -13.33 2.07
CA SER A 70 4.72 -14.07 1.16
C SER A 70 3.82 -15.10 1.86
N GLN A 71 4.26 -15.65 2.99
CA GLN A 71 3.45 -16.57 3.81
C GLN A 71 2.37 -15.80 4.58
N HIS A 72 2.76 -14.68 5.22
CA HIS A 72 1.84 -13.86 6.01
C HIS A 72 0.86 -13.06 5.14
N TYR A 73 1.25 -12.72 3.90
CA TYR A 73 0.37 -12.07 2.93
C TYR A 73 0.46 -12.77 1.56
N PRO A 74 -0.34 -13.84 1.33
CA PRO A 74 -0.26 -14.64 0.11
C PRO A 74 -1.01 -14.03 -1.09
N HIS A 75 -1.57 -12.83 -0.95
CA HIS A 75 -2.39 -12.17 -1.96
C HIS A 75 -1.63 -11.12 -2.75
N THR A 76 -2.23 -10.69 -3.87
CA THR A 76 -1.65 -9.63 -4.69
C THR A 76 -1.80 -8.25 -4.04
N LEU A 77 -0.81 -7.39 -4.32
CA LEU A 77 -0.73 -6.00 -3.88
C LEU A 77 -0.49 -5.11 -5.10
N ARG A 78 -0.95 -3.86 -5.02
CA ARG A 78 -0.66 -2.81 -5.98
C ARG A 78 0.52 -1.98 -5.49
N ARG A 79 1.64 -1.98 -6.23
CA ARG A 79 2.80 -1.12 -6.00
C ARG A 79 2.74 0.12 -6.88
N ILE A 80 2.80 1.29 -6.27
CA ILE A 80 2.85 2.57 -6.97
C ILE A 80 4.14 3.29 -6.59
N ARG A 81 4.94 3.69 -7.58
CA ARG A 81 6.12 4.53 -7.37
C ARG A 81 5.85 5.93 -7.88
N ILE A 82 6.06 6.91 -7.02
CA ILE A 82 5.82 8.33 -7.27
C ILE A 82 7.15 9.07 -7.10
N LYS A 83 7.40 10.05 -7.96
CA LYS A 83 8.52 10.98 -7.83
C LYS A 83 7.95 12.33 -7.48
N VAL A 84 8.35 12.82 -6.31
CA VAL A 84 7.98 14.13 -5.80
C VAL A 84 9.27 14.93 -5.73
N TYR A 85 9.40 15.93 -6.61
CA TYR A 85 10.66 16.65 -6.87
C TYR A 85 11.83 15.69 -7.21
N ILE A 86 12.77 15.50 -6.27
CA ILE A 86 13.96 14.62 -6.36
C ILE A 86 13.78 13.30 -5.56
N LEU A 87 12.77 13.22 -4.69
CA LEU A 87 12.55 12.09 -3.78
C LEU A 87 11.62 11.03 -4.40
N TRP A 88 12.00 9.77 -4.25
CA TRP A 88 11.21 8.61 -4.71
C TRP A 88 10.41 8.02 -3.55
N TYR A 89 9.09 7.93 -3.72
CA TYR A 89 8.19 7.26 -2.77
C TYR A 89 7.61 6.01 -3.41
N ILE A 90 7.65 4.88 -2.70
CA ILE A 90 7.06 3.62 -3.14
C ILE A 90 5.97 3.26 -2.13
N PHE A 91 4.74 3.15 -2.62
CA PHE A 91 3.59 2.76 -1.83
C PHE A 91 3.09 1.39 -2.28
N LEU A 92 2.52 0.65 -1.34
CA LEU A 92 1.76 -0.55 -1.58
C LEU A 92 0.33 -0.34 -1.08
N ALA A 93 -0.62 -0.73 -1.91
CA ALA A 93 -2.04 -0.58 -1.63
C ALA A 93 -2.78 -1.85 -2.02
N LEU A 94 -3.89 -2.10 -1.33
CA LEU A 94 -4.87 -3.08 -1.78
C LEU A 94 -5.45 -2.61 -3.13
N TYR A 95 -5.69 -3.54 -4.06
CA TYR A 95 -6.03 -3.26 -5.47
C TYR A 95 -7.12 -2.18 -5.67
N PHE A 96 -8.11 -2.11 -4.78
CA PHE A 96 -9.21 -1.13 -4.80
C PHE A 96 -8.94 0.19 -4.07
N ALA A 97 -8.00 0.24 -3.11
CA ALA A 97 -7.82 1.39 -2.23
C ALA A 97 -7.41 2.68 -2.97
N TYR A 98 -6.62 2.54 -4.05
CA TYR A 98 -6.11 3.71 -4.78
C TYR A 98 -7.18 4.47 -5.58
N ASN A 99 -8.19 3.79 -6.13
CA ASN A 99 -9.25 4.48 -6.87
C ASN A 99 -10.16 5.27 -5.92
N ALA A 100 -10.34 4.79 -4.68
CA ALA A 100 -11.01 5.53 -3.61
C ALA A 100 -10.11 6.67 -3.07
N ALA A 101 -8.81 6.42 -2.90
CA ALA A 101 -7.85 7.43 -2.45
C ALA A 101 -7.65 8.57 -3.45
N LYS A 102 -7.91 8.39 -4.76
CA LYS A 102 -7.94 9.50 -5.73
C LYS A 102 -9.02 10.55 -5.44
N LYS A 103 -10.07 10.20 -4.69
CA LYS A 103 -11.09 11.15 -4.21
C LYS A 103 -10.59 11.97 -3.01
N PHE A 104 -9.54 11.50 -2.34
CA PHE A 104 -8.82 12.20 -1.30
C PHE A 104 -7.63 12.93 -1.93
N HIS A 105 -7.81 14.22 -2.19
CA HIS A 105 -6.75 15.12 -2.61
C HIS A 105 -5.49 14.89 -1.76
N TYR A 106 -4.32 14.89 -2.41
CA TYR A 106 -3.01 14.69 -1.76
C TYR A 106 -2.74 15.67 -0.60
N ASP A 107 -3.49 16.77 -0.51
CA ASP A 107 -3.35 17.83 0.49
C ASP A 107 -4.07 17.57 1.83
N SER A 108 -4.81 16.47 2.00
CA SER A 108 -5.60 16.23 3.22
C SER A 108 -5.32 14.88 3.90
N PHE A 109 -4.03 14.49 4.00
CA PHE A 109 -3.62 13.39 4.89
C PHE A 109 -3.80 13.82 6.36
N ARG A 110 -5.01 13.65 6.92
CA ARG A 110 -5.15 13.50 8.37
C ARG A 110 -4.76 12.06 8.73
N VAL A 111 -3.57 11.91 9.28
CA VAL A 111 -3.10 10.67 9.92
C VAL A 111 -3.92 10.48 11.19
N SER A 112 -4.94 9.61 11.16
CA SER A 112 -5.44 9.02 12.39
C SER A 112 -4.35 8.09 12.92
N HIS A 113 -3.63 8.55 13.95
CA HIS A 113 -2.68 7.71 14.66
C HIS A 113 -3.45 6.51 15.22
N ALA A 114 -3.04 5.29 14.89
CA ALA A 114 -3.44 4.14 15.68
C ALA A 114 -2.87 4.35 17.10
N PRO A 115 -3.65 4.13 18.17
CA PRO A 115 -3.15 4.26 19.52
C PRO A 115 -2.02 3.24 19.74
N ALA A 116 -1.04 3.65 20.54
CA ALA A 116 0.16 2.90 20.91
C ALA A 116 -0.16 1.53 21.54
#